data_AF-A0A850MMG9-F1
#
_entry.id   AF-A0A850MMG9-F1
#
_cell.length_a   1.000
_cell.length_b   1.000
_cell.length_c   1.000
_cell.angle_alpha   90.00
_cell.angle_beta   90.00
_cell.angle_gamma   90.00
#
_symmetry.space_group_name_H-M   'P 1'
#
loop_
_entity.id
_entity.type
_entity.pdbx_description
1 polymer ?
#
loop_
_entity_poly.entity_id
_entity_poly.type
_entity_poly.pdbx_seq_one_letter_code
_entity_poly.pdbx_strand_id
1 'polypeptide(L)'
;MRKKKNSRGKNERDDKLPSQRVIKVSDTEYRLPCAVCGKIAVYFVISTLGSSKKEALICSGIVHSSSLNLSIAKKIFSWLKQGQISQVHFYLEKNSIVPFEEGIDAYCPECDKIFCGSHYTTREEWDEGWFYDCTYGTCPEGHQRIIHD
;
A
#
# COMPACT_ATOMS: atom_id res chain seq x y z
N MET A 1 49.03 -29.11 -27.58
CA MET A 1 48.14 -28.05 -28.12
C MET A 1 47.14 -27.64 -27.03
N ARG A 2 47.13 -26.35 -26.66
CA ARG A 2 46.17 -25.74 -25.73
C ARG A 2 44.79 -25.65 -26.40
N LYS A 3 43.73 -26.10 -25.74
CA LYS A 3 42.37 -25.59 -26.00
C LYS A 3 41.76 -25.03 -24.71
N LYS A 4 41.39 -23.75 -24.83
CA LYS A 4 40.80 -22.86 -23.83
C LYS A 4 39.34 -23.25 -23.52
N LYS A 5 38.96 -22.98 -22.27
CA LYS A 5 37.71 -22.38 -21.76
C LYS A 5 36.41 -22.60 -22.57
N ASN A 6 35.33 -23.01 -21.91
CA ASN A 6 34.31 -22.01 -21.54
C ASN A 6 33.27 -22.51 -20.52
N SER A 7 33.12 -21.69 -19.49
CA SER A 7 32.03 -21.59 -18.54
C SER A 7 30.66 -21.40 -19.21
N ARG A 8 29.67 -22.21 -18.79
CA ARG A 8 28.22 -21.96 -18.90
C ARG A 8 27.64 -22.59 -17.64
N GLY A 9 26.82 -21.95 -16.81
CA GLY A 9 26.10 -20.69 -16.85
C GLY A 9 25.14 -20.81 -15.66
N LYS A 10 25.19 -19.85 -14.74
CA LYS A 10 24.29 -19.78 -13.59
C LYS A 10 22.84 -19.74 -14.10
N ASN A 11 22.00 -20.62 -13.57
CA ASN A 11 20.56 -20.39 -13.48
C ASN A 11 20.19 -20.62 -12.01
N GLU A 12 20.62 -19.69 -11.16
CA GLU A 12 19.99 -19.42 -9.87
C GLU A 12 18.57 -18.97 -10.21
N ARG A 13 17.65 -19.92 -10.26
CA ARG A 13 16.23 -19.60 -10.12
C ARG A 13 16.11 -19.09 -8.69
N ASP A 14 16.11 -17.77 -8.54
CA ASP A 14 15.64 -17.10 -7.34
C ASP A 14 14.22 -17.61 -7.10
N ASP A 15 14.12 -18.63 -6.25
CA ASP A 15 12.90 -19.01 -5.55
C ASP A 15 12.51 -17.78 -4.71
N LYS A 16 11.87 -16.81 -5.36
CA LYS A 16 11.21 -15.69 -4.70
C LYS A 16 10.14 -16.31 -3.82
N LEU A 17 10.50 -16.55 -2.55
CA LEU A 17 9.56 -16.73 -1.46
C LEU A 17 8.46 -15.68 -1.65
N PRO A 18 7.17 -16.08 -1.60
CA PRO A 18 6.08 -15.13 -1.79
C PRO A 18 6.29 -13.97 -0.82
N SER A 19 6.52 -12.78 -1.37
CA SER A 19 6.80 -11.59 -0.58
C SER A 19 5.67 -11.42 0.43
N GLN A 20 6.02 -11.44 1.71
CA GLN A 20 5.06 -11.40 2.81
C GLN A 20 4.12 -10.20 2.62
N ARG A 21 2.81 -10.44 2.44
CA ARG A 21 1.81 -9.40 2.09
C ARG A 21 1.67 -8.30 3.15
N VAL A 22 1.98 -8.63 4.39
CA VAL A 22 1.96 -7.71 5.54
C VAL A 22 3.19 -7.98 6.40
N ILE A 23 3.97 -6.94 6.66
CA ILE A 23 5.15 -6.98 7.53
C ILE A 23 4.75 -6.34 8.86
N LYS A 24 4.74 -7.13 9.93
CA LYS A 24 4.64 -6.60 11.30
C LYS A 24 6.02 -6.10 11.72
N VAL A 25 6.17 -4.80 11.96
CA VAL A 25 7.42 -4.20 12.43
C VAL A 25 7.45 -4.16 13.95
N SER A 26 6.32 -3.79 14.57
CA SER A 26 6.14 -3.76 16.02
C SER A 26 4.66 -3.99 16.36
N ASP A 27 4.28 -3.87 17.64
CA ASP A 27 2.87 -3.84 18.04
C ASP A 27 2.15 -2.54 17.64
N THR A 28 2.92 -1.50 17.30
CA THR A 28 2.43 -0.18 16.90
C THR A 28 2.60 0.11 15.40
N GLU A 29 3.23 -0.80 14.65
CA GLU A 29 3.60 -0.54 13.26
C GLU A 29 3.47 -1.77 12.36
N TYR A 30 2.78 -1.59 11.23
CA TYR A 30 2.65 -2.55 10.14
C TYR A 30 3.00 -1.87 8.81
N ARG A 31 3.59 -2.64 7.91
CA ARG A 31 4.00 -2.18 6.57
C ARG A 31 3.47 -3.11 5.50
N LEU A 32 2.99 -2.55 4.40
CA LEU A 32 2.52 -3.30 3.25
C LEU A 32 3.51 -3.14 2.09
N PRO A 33 4.24 -4.21 1.72
CA PRO A 33 5.13 -4.18 0.57
C PRO A 33 4.36 -4.30 -0.74
N CYS A 34 4.94 -3.72 -1.78
CA CYS A 34 4.51 -3.90 -3.15
C CYS A 34 4.66 -5.37 -3.57
N ALA A 35 3.60 -5.95 -4.14
CA ALA A 35 3.58 -7.33 -4.61
C ALA A 35 4.55 -7.62 -5.77
N VAL A 36 5.04 -6.58 -6.47
CA VAL A 36 5.96 -6.73 -7.62
C VAL A 36 7.42 -6.69 -7.18
N CYS A 37 7.80 -5.66 -6.40
CA CYS A 37 9.20 -5.39 -6.06
C CYS A 37 9.53 -5.49 -4.57
N GLY A 38 8.55 -5.71 -3.70
CA GLY A 38 8.75 -5.82 -2.26
C GLY A 38 9.02 -4.50 -1.53
N LYS A 39 9.19 -3.38 -2.24
CA LYS A 39 9.34 -2.05 -1.61
C LYS A 39 8.10 -1.69 -0.81
N ILE A 40 8.27 -1.07 0.36
CA ILE A 40 7.12 -0.66 1.18
C ILE A 40 6.33 0.43 0.45
N ALA A 41 5.02 0.20 0.32
CA ALA A 41 4.09 1.11 -0.33
C ALA A 41 3.13 1.78 0.65
N VAL A 42 2.77 1.08 1.74
CA VAL A 42 1.85 1.61 2.76
C VAL A 42 2.39 1.36 4.15
N TYR A 43 2.17 2.33 5.04
CA TYR A 43 2.52 2.27 6.45
C TYR A 43 1.29 2.50 7.31
N PHE A 44 1.13 1.67 8.34
CA PHE A 44 0.21 1.89 9.44
C PHE A 44 1.02 2.02 10.72
N VAL A 45 1.03 3.20 11.34
CA VAL A 45 1.84 3.47 12.54
C VAL A 45 1.06 4.24 13.59
N ILE A 46 1.06 3.80 14.83
CA ILE A 46 0.56 4.60 15.96
C ILE A 46 1.66 5.60 16.33
N SER A 47 1.36 6.89 16.24
CA SER A 47 2.30 7.97 16.55
C SER A 47 1.62 9.10 17.30
N THR A 48 2.40 9.88 18.06
CA THR A 48 1.94 11.08 18.76
C THR A 48 1.97 12.30 17.83
N LEU A 49 0.85 13.00 17.72
CA LEU A 49 0.71 14.18 16.86
C LEU A 49 0.99 15.48 17.62
N GLY A 50 2.11 16.13 17.27
CA GLY A 50 2.50 17.46 17.73
C GLY A 50 2.67 17.59 19.25
N SER A 51 2.63 18.82 19.75
CA SER A 51 2.76 19.14 21.19
C SER A 51 1.60 18.63 22.04
N SER A 52 0.51 18.17 21.41
CA SER A 52 -0.74 17.79 22.07
C SER A 52 -0.69 16.44 22.80
N LYS A 53 0.38 15.64 22.61
CA LYS A 53 0.55 14.27 23.13
C LYS A 53 -0.62 13.31 22.79
N LYS A 54 -1.48 13.64 21.82
CA LYS A 54 -2.54 12.73 21.38
C LYS A 54 -1.98 11.72 20.39
N GLU A 55 -2.20 10.45 20.68
CA GLU A 55 -1.88 9.35 19.78
C GLU A 55 -2.95 9.20 18.70
N ALA A 56 -2.50 8.91 17.49
CA ALA A 56 -3.35 8.59 16.36
C ALA A 56 -2.73 7.44 15.57
N LEU A 57 -3.57 6.69 14.85
CA LEU A 57 -3.09 5.75 13.86
C LEU A 57 -2.85 6.52 12.56
N ILE A 58 -1.62 6.58 12.09
CA ILE A 58 -1.27 7.16 10.79
C ILE A 58 -1.35 6.07 9.74
N CYS A 59 -2.07 6.33 8.65
CA CYS A 59 -2.08 5.53 7.44
C CYS A 59 -1.47 6.36 6.32
N SER A 60 -0.32 5.95 5.80
CA SER A 60 0.39 6.63 4.71
C SER A 60 0.52 5.70 3.51
N GLY A 61 0.03 6.17 2.36
CA GLY A 61 0.02 5.48 1.08
C GLY A 61 0.86 6.18 0.02
N ILE A 62 0.43 6.10 -1.25
CA ILE A 62 1.15 6.68 -2.40
C ILE A 62 0.90 8.17 -2.53
N VAL A 63 -0.38 8.55 -2.56
CA VAL A 63 -0.83 9.91 -2.84
C VAL A 63 -1.05 10.67 -1.54
N HIS A 64 -1.43 9.97 -0.47
CA HIS A 64 -1.82 10.62 0.78
C HIS A 64 -1.37 9.95 2.07
N SER A 65 -1.42 10.74 3.15
CA SER A 65 -1.25 10.27 4.52
C SER A 65 -2.30 10.90 5.43
N SER A 66 -3.02 10.08 6.20
CA SER A 66 -4.04 10.56 7.14
C SER A 66 -3.81 10.07 8.56
N SER A 67 -4.30 10.87 9.50
CA SER A 67 -4.35 10.54 10.93
C SER A 67 -5.75 10.04 11.28
N LEU A 68 -5.81 8.83 11.83
CA LEU A 68 -7.03 8.12 12.19
C LEU A 68 -7.20 8.09 13.70
N ASN A 69 -8.45 7.99 14.15
CA ASN A 69 -8.74 7.78 15.56
C ASN A 69 -8.05 6.51 16.07
N LEU A 70 -7.39 6.58 17.23
CA LEU A 70 -6.71 5.42 17.80
C LEU A 70 -7.66 4.24 18.10
N SER A 71 -8.95 4.50 18.34
CA SER A 71 -9.94 3.48 18.68
C SER A 71 -10.09 2.39 17.60
N ILE A 72 -9.85 2.71 16.33
CA ILE A 72 -9.96 1.75 15.23
C ILE A 72 -8.68 0.93 15.03
N ALA A 73 -7.55 1.35 15.63
CA ALA A 73 -6.25 0.74 15.40
C ALA A 73 -6.22 -0.74 15.79
N LYS A 74 -6.85 -1.10 16.93
CA LYS A 74 -6.95 -2.49 17.37
C LYS A 74 -7.64 -3.39 16.33
N LYS A 75 -8.68 -2.86 15.66
CA LYS A 75 -9.43 -3.60 14.62
C LYS A 75 -8.60 -3.76 13.35
N ILE A 76 -8.01 -2.66 12.87
CA ILE A 76 -7.11 -2.66 11.70
C ILE A 76 -5.94 -3.61 11.90
N PHE A 77 -5.25 -3.52 13.05
CA PHE A 77 -4.09 -4.37 13.32
C PHE A 77 -4.46 -5.85 13.46
N SER A 78 -5.66 -6.17 13.94
CA SER A 78 -6.17 -7.54 13.95
C SER A 78 -6.29 -8.13 12.54
N TRP A 79 -6.79 -7.34 11.57
CA TRP A 79 -6.89 -7.76 10.17
C TRP A 79 -5.52 -7.80 9.49
N LEU A 80 -4.66 -6.81 9.73
CA LEU A 80 -3.30 -6.80 9.19
C LEU A 80 -2.49 -8.01 9.68
N LYS A 81 -2.60 -8.38 10.96
CA LYS A 81 -1.98 -9.59 11.51
C LYS A 81 -2.44 -10.87 10.80
N GLN A 82 -3.68 -10.89 10.31
CA GLN A 82 -4.26 -12.00 9.55
C GLN A 82 -4.01 -11.91 8.04
N GLY A 83 -3.33 -10.87 7.55
CA GLY A 83 -3.13 -10.62 6.12
C GLY A 83 -4.39 -10.19 5.37
N GLN A 84 -5.44 -9.78 6.07
CA GLN A 84 -6.75 -9.43 5.50
C GLN A 84 -6.79 -7.96 5.03
N ILE A 85 -5.98 -7.62 4.02
CA ILE A 85 -5.85 -6.25 3.50
C ILE A 85 -7.18 -5.75 2.93
N SER A 86 -7.93 -6.61 2.23
CA SER A 86 -9.27 -6.31 1.71
C SER A 86 -10.24 -5.81 2.79
N GLN A 87 -10.21 -6.42 3.98
CA GLN A 87 -11.05 -6.00 5.12
C GLN A 87 -10.64 -4.63 5.65
N VAL A 88 -9.34 -4.35 5.70
CA VAL A 88 -8.83 -3.03 6.09
C VAL A 88 -9.28 -1.98 5.08
N HIS A 89 -9.08 -2.24 3.79
CA HIS A 89 -9.48 -1.33 2.70
C HIS A 89 -10.97 -1.01 2.76
N PHE A 90 -11.84 -2.03 2.76
CA PHE A 90 -13.29 -1.86 2.83
C PHE A 90 -13.74 -1.13 4.11
N TYR A 91 -13.08 -1.40 5.24
CA TYR A 91 -13.41 -0.72 6.49
C TYR A 91 -13.07 0.79 6.42
N LEU A 92 -11.93 1.14 5.82
CA LEU A 92 -11.53 2.54 5.63
C LEU A 92 -12.48 3.26 4.68
N GLU A 93 -12.82 2.64 3.55
CA GLU A 93 -13.78 3.14 2.55
C GLU A 93 -15.17 3.39 3.19
N LYS A 94 -15.76 2.39 3.85
CA LYS A 94 -17.16 2.45 4.31
C LYS A 94 -17.41 3.32 5.53
N ASN A 95 -16.42 3.52 6.36
CA ASN A 95 -16.67 4.23 7.61
C ASN A 95 -16.52 5.75 7.44
N SER A 96 -16.02 6.25 6.31
CA SER A 96 -15.76 7.69 6.06
C SER A 96 -15.05 8.37 7.24
N ILE A 97 -14.32 7.60 8.06
CA ILE A 97 -13.57 8.06 9.25
C ILE A 97 -12.31 8.81 8.81
N VAL A 98 -11.99 8.69 7.53
CA VAL A 98 -10.82 9.18 6.85
C VAL A 98 -11.22 10.22 5.82
N PRO A 99 -10.33 11.17 5.50
CA PRO A 99 -10.35 11.88 4.22
C PRO A 99 -10.23 10.96 2.98
N PHE A 100 -10.23 9.63 3.17
CA PHE A 100 -10.07 8.62 2.14
C PHE A 100 -11.41 7.92 1.93
N GLU A 101 -12.29 8.56 1.18
CA GLU A 101 -13.53 7.88 0.74
C GLU A 101 -13.19 6.61 -0.07
N GLU A 102 -11.98 6.57 -0.66
CA GLU A 102 -11.48 5.50 -1.54
C GLU A 102 -10.59 4.44 -0.86
N GLY A 103 -10.47 4.45 0.47
CA GLY A 103 -9.71 3.47 1.23
C GLY A 103 -8.17 3.57 1.06
N ILE A 104 -7.48 2.43 0.94
CA ILE A 104 -6.00 2.38 0.77
C ILE A 104 -5.62 2.67 -0.69
N ASP A 105 -5.09 3.84 -1.00
CA ASP A 105 -4.74 4.29 -2.37
C ASP A 105 -3.81 3.35 -3.16
N ALA A 106 -2.92 2.61 -2.50
CA ALA A 106 -1.98 1.66 -3.08
C ALA A 106 -2.56 0.26 -3.36
N TYR A 107 -3.82 0.03 -3.00
CA TYR A 107 -4.48 -1.27 -3.04
C TYR A 107 -5.36 -1.43 -4.28
N CYS A 108 -5.26 -2.59 -4.93
CA CYS A 108 -6.15 -3.04 -5.98
C CYS A 108 -7.10 -4.12 -5.43
N PRO A 109 -8.43 -3.86 -5.34
CA PRO A 109 -9.41 -4.83 -4.85
C PRO A 109 -9.50 -6.10 -5.69
N GLU A 110 -9.37 -5.98 -7.02
CA GLU A 110 -9.45 -7.11 -7.96
C GLU A 110 -8.26 -8.05 -7.83
N CYS A 111 -7.06 -7.51 -7.65
CA CYS A 111 -5.86 -8.31 -7.44
C CYS A 111 -5.67 -8.78 -6.00
N ASP A 112 -6.38 -8.18 -5.04
CA ASP A 112 -6.12 -8.26 -3.59
C ASP A 112 -4.63 -8.03 -3.29
N LYS A 113 -4.03 -6.98 -3.86
CA LYS A 113 -2.59 -6.70 -3.78
C LYS A 113 -2.30 -5.22 -3.57
N ILE A 114 -1.16 -4.96 -2.94
CA ILE A 114 -0.60 -3.63 -2.73
C ILE A 114 0.49 -3.39 -3.77
N PHE A 115 0.54 -2.18 -4.32
CA PHE A 115 1.51 -1.77 -5.31
C PHE A 115 2.15 -0.44 -4.88
N CYS A 116 3.47 -0.27 -5.07
CA CYS A 116 4.11 1.03 -4.84
C CYS A 116 3.85 1.98 -6.00
N GLY A 117 4.07 3.29 -5.83
CA GLY A 117 3.89 4.28 -6.90
C GLY A 117 4.66 4.02 -8.21
N SER A 118 5.74 3.22 -8.19
CA SER A 118 6.42 2.81 -9.43
C SER A 118 5.71 1.70 -10.23
N HIS A 119 4.79 0.96 -9.59
CA HIS A 119 4.02 -0.14 -10.21
C HIS A 119 2.52 0.12 -10.19
N TYR A 120 2.08 1.20 -9.55
CA TYR A 120 0.71 1.65 -9.52
C TYR A 120 0.65 3.02 -10.16
N THR A 121 0.30 3.05 -11.45
CA THR A 121 0.33 4.27 -12.23
C THR A 121 -0.81 5.18 -11.77
N THR A 122 -0.48 6.40 -11.38
CA THR A 122 -1.45 7.42 -10.98
C THR A 122 -1.66 8.43 -12.10
N ARG A 123 -2.91 8.81 -12.35
CA ARG A 123 -3.28 9.88 -13.29
C ARG A 123 -4.29 10.80 -12.63
N GLU A 124 -3.91 12.07 -12.51
CA GLU A 124 -4.83 13.13 -12.09
C GLU A 124 -5.73 13.52 -13.26
N GLU A 125 -7.01 13.67 -12.98
CA GLU A 125 -8.02 14.19 -13.89
C GLU A 125 -8.39 15.62 -13.45
N TRP A 126 -8.50 16.52 -14.41
CA TRP A 126 -8.75 17.94 -14.19
C TRP A 126 -9.93 18.37 -15.05
N ASP A 127 -10.87 19.10 -14.46
CA ASP A 127 -12.08 19.55 -15.14
C ASP A 127 -11.90 20.85 -15.93
N GLU A 128 -12.89 21.17 -16.77
CA GLU A 128 -12.98 22.45 -17.48
C GLU A 128 -13.00 23.62 -16.48
N GLY A 129 -11.84 24.25 -16.30
CA GLY A 129 -11.63 25.28 -15.29
C GLY A 129 -10.35 25.15 -14.48
N TRP A 130 -9.52 24.11 -14.72
CA TRP A 130 -8.28 23.84 -13.98
C TRP A 130 -8.51 23.43 -12.52
N PHE A 131 -9.71 22.95 -12.20
CA PHE A 131 -10.03 22.38 -10.90
C PHE A 131 -9.66 20.90 -10.91
N TYR A 132 -9.05 20.45 -9.81
CA TYR A 132 -8.80 19.04 -9.57
C TYR A 132 -10.15 18.33 -9.41
N ASP A 133 -10.35 17.26 -10.18
CA ASP A 133 -11.53 16.39 -10.06
C ASP A 133 -11.13 15.17 -9.23
N CYS A 134 -10.39 14.23 -9.80
CA CYS A 134 -10.00 13.00 -9.10
C CYS A 134 -8.64 12.45 -9.54
N THR A 135 -8.14 11.43 -8.85
CA THR A 135 -6.94 10.69 -9.21
C THR A 135 -7.29 9.22 -9.42
N TYR A 136 -6.96 8.71 -10.60
CA TYR A 136 -7.06 7.29 -10.92
C TYR A 136 -5.77 6.56 -10.60
N GLY A 137 -5.88 5.38 -10.00
CA GLY A 137 -4.80 4.42 -9.86
C GLY A 137 -5.03 3.22 -10.78
N THR A 138 -3.99 2.81 -11.51
CA THR A 138 -4.00 1.64 -12.41
C THR A 138 -2.94 0.63 -11.99
N CYS A 139 -3.34 -0.62 -11.76
CA CYS A 139 -2.41 -1.70 -11.38
C CYS A 139 -1.69 -2.31 -12.59
N PRO A 140 -0.63 -3.11 -12.38
CA PRO A 140 0.08 -3.79 -13.47
C PRO A 140 -0.78 -4.74 -14.31
N GLU A 141 -1.88 -5.24 -13.76
CA GLU A 141 -2.85 -6.09 -14.46
C GLU A 141 -3.88 -5.29 -15.26
N GLY A 142 -3.86 -3.95 -15.18
CA GLY A 142 -4.75 -3.05 -15.92
C GLY A 142 -6.05 -2.67 -15.19
N HIS A 143 -6.26 -3.11 -13.94
CA HIS A 143 -7.40 -2.69 -13.13
C HIS A 143 -7.25 -1.22 -12.71
N GLN A 144 -8.28 -0.42 -12.97
CA GLN A 144 -8.31 1.02 -12.68
C GLN A 144 -9.41 1.34 -11.67
N ARG A 145 -9.12 2.26 -10.73
CA ARG A 145 -10.12 2.85 -9.82
C ARG A 145 -9.73 4.26 -9.42
N ILE A 146 -10.70 5.02 -8.89
CA ILE A 146 -10.41 6.27 -8.20
C ILE A 146 -9.70 5.93 -6.87
N ILE A 147 -8.66 6.69 -6.55
CA ILE A 147 -7.87 6.52 -5.31
C ILE A 147 -7.80 7.80 -4.48
N HIS A 148 -8.25 8.90 -5.04
CA HIS A 148 -8.44 10.18 -4.37
C HIS A 148 -9.46 10.98 -5.18
N ASP A 149 -10.43 11.55 -4.49
CA ASP A 149 -11.47 12.43 -4.99
C ASP A 149 -11.50 13.64 -4.04
#